data_AF-A3LUX5-F1
#
_entry.id   AF-A3LUX5-F1
#
_cell.length_a   1.000
_cell.length_b   1.000
_cell.length_c   1.000
_cell.angle_alpha   90.00
_cell.angle_beta   90.00
_cell.angle_gamma   90.00
#
_symmetry.space_group_name_H-M   'P 1'
#
loop_
_entity.id
_entity.type
_entity.pdbx_description
1 polymer ?
#
loop_
_entity_poly.entity_id
_entity_poly.type
_entity_poly.pdbx_seq_one_letter_code
_entity_poly.pdbx_strand_id
1 'polypeptide(L)'
;PVPMYAPHSEPHYTSYQPQQLPLGSVPNAGVQLPLNIDVNQYPDMTTLVNSNSNIVVPLVESQFVDHKVCCVCGKRITRDMSRHMRTHQSESRFTCKFPKNQCRHKSGKFNRPYDFKKHLLNRHFKFDNIAIKRLHNLSDKLDHWGTCPCGLRYMGKDWLDDHILTDDASKKCPCVE
;
A
#
# COMPACT_ATOMS: atom_id res chain seq x y z
N PRO A 1 19.92 -54.97 -0.14
CA PRO A 1 20.56 -53.64 0.06
C PRO A 1 19.62 -52.54 -0.46
N VAL A 2 18.85 -51.97 0.46
CA VAL A 2 17.80 -50.98 0.20
C VAL A 2 18.14 -49.75 1.04
N PRO A 3 18.21 -48.52 0.48
CA PRO A 3 18.64 -47.35 1.23
C PRO A 3 17.51 -46.82 2.14
N MET A 4 17.88 -46.53 3.38
CA MET A 4 17.03 -45.93 4.42
C MET A 4 16.80 -44.45 4.14
N TYR A 5 15.54 -44.01 4.07
CA TYR A 5 15.15 -42.60 4.02
C TYR A 5 15.13 -42.00 5.44
N ALA A 6 15.64 -40.78 5.56
CA ALA A 6 15.66 -39.99 6.80
C ALA A 6 14.27 -39.38 7.12
N PRO A 7 13.94 -39.09 8.39
CA PRO A 7 12.65 -38.55 8.78
C PRO A 7 12.56 -37.03 8.56
N HIS A 8 11.40 -36.58 8.08
CA HIS A 8 11.03 -35.18 7.91
C HIS A 8 10.63 -34.55 9.25
N SER A 9 11.15 -33.34 9.54
CA SER A 9 10.81 -32.53 10.71
C SER A 9 9.64 -31.58 10.40
N GLU A 10 8.59 -31.65 11.22
CA GLU A 10 7.42 -30.75 11.22
C GLU A 10 7.78 -29.36 11.79
N PRO A 11 7.22 -28.25 11.27
CA PRO A 11 7.43 -26.92 11.83
C PRO A 11 6.50 -26.67 13.04
N HIS A 12 7.12 -26.38 14.18
CA HIS A 12 6.45 -25.90 15.41
C HIS A 12 5.82 -24.52 15.20
N TYR A 13 4.52 -24.40 15.48
CA TYR A 13 3.80 -23.12 15.55
C TYR A 13 3.97 -22.53 16.95
N THR A 14 4.71 -21.43 17.10
CA THR A 14 4.86 -20.70 18.37
C THR A 14 3.69 -19.72 18.57
N SER A 15 2.86 -19.98 19.58
CA SER A 15 1.81 -19.05 20.03
C SER A 15 2.42 -17.91 20.85
N TYR A 16 2.19 -16.67 20.44
CA TYR A 16 2.52 -15.47 21.23
C TYR A 16 1.41 -15.22 22.28
N GLN A 17 1.79 -15.18 23.57
CA GLN A 17 0.95 -14.72 24.67
C GLN A 17 1.21 -13.23 24.96
N PRO A 18 0.18 -12.37 25.10
CA PRO A 18 0.36 -11.01 25.61
C PRO A 18 0.59 -11.01 27.13
N GLN A 19 1.68 -10.38 27.59
CA GLN A 19 1.94 -10.12 29.02
C GLN A 19 1.03 -9.00 29.55
N GLN A 20 0.42 -9.23 30.71
CA GLN A 20 -0.40 -8.24 31.43
C GLN A 20 0.48 -7.40 32.37
N LEU A 21 0.32 -6.07 32.34
CA LEU A 21 0.89 -5.14 33.33
C LEU A 21 -0.05 -5.05 34.56
N PRO A 22 0.45 -4.81 35.79
CA PRO A 22 -0.40 -4.81 36.98
C PRO A 22 -1.24 -3.52 37.07
N LEU A 23 -2.57 -3.67 37.21
CA LEU A 23 -3.48 -2.57 37.51
C LEU A 23 -3.49 -2.26 39.02
N GLY A 24 -3.29 -0.99 39.36
CA GLY A 24 -3.49 -0.46 40.71
C GLY A 24 -4.96 -0.51 41.14
N SER A 25 -5.18 -0.63 42.45
CA SER A 25 -6.48 -0.75 43.11
C SER A 25 -7.27 0.56 43.09
N VAL A 26 -8.48 0.52 42.51
CA VAL A 26 -9.53 1.53 42.71
C VAL A 26 -10.76 0.90 43.41
N PRO A 27 -11.42 1.59 44.36
CA PRO A 27 -12.44 0.98 45.18
C PRO A 27 -13.78 0.78 44.46
N ASN A 28 -14.41 -0.31 44.86
CA ASN A 28 -15.71 -0.84 44.50
C ASN A 28 -16.86 0.17 44.71
N ALA A 29 -17.49 0.64 43.63
CA ALA A 29 -18.85 1.17 43.63
C ALA A 29 -19.69 0.27 42.72
N GLY A 30 -20.53 -0.56 43.34
CA GLY A 30 -21.32 -1.58 42.67
C GLY A 30 -22.31 -1.00 41.67
N VAL A 31 -22.12 -1.33 40.39
CA VAL A 31 -23.16 -1.31 39.37
C VAL A 31 -23.09 -2.66 38.67
N GLN A 32 -24.05 -3.54 38.97
CA GLN A 32 -24.19 -4.81 38.27
C GLN A 32 -24.81 -4.55 36.90
N LEU A 33 -23.99 -4.61 35.84
CA LEU A 33 -24.48 -4.67 34.46
C LEU A 33 -24.59 -6.15 34.06
N PRO A 34 -25.73 -6.61 33.53
CA PRO A 34 -25.85 -7.99 33.07
C PRO A 34 -24.92 -8.22 31.85
N LEU A 35 -23.97 -9.13 32.03
CA LEU A 35 -23.03 -9.61 31.01
C LEU A 35 -23.72 -10.63 30.11
N ASN A 36 -24.64 -10.17 29.28
CA ASN A 36 -25.02 -10.88 28.06
C ASN A 36 -25.52 -9.87 27.04
N ILE A 37 -24.58 -9.31 26.26
CA ILE A 37 -24.90 -8.46 25.11
C ILE A 37 -24.69 -9.34 23.88
N ASP A 38 -25.78 -9.92 23.39
CA ASP A 38 -25.79 -10.55 22.08
C ASP A 38 -25.71 -9.46 21.00
N VAL A 39 -24.57 -9.42 20.30
CA VAL A 39 -24.25 -8.43 19.26
C VAL A 39 -25.15 -8.57 18.01
N ASN A 40 -26.00 -9.59 17.95
CA ASN A 40 -26.92 -9.84 16.83
C ASN A 40 -28.38 -9.42 17.07
N GLN A 41 -28.73 -8.82 18.21
CA GLN A 41 -30.10 -8.38 18.49
C GLN A 41 -30.26 -6.85 18.49
N TYR A 42 -29.85 -6.19 17.41
CA TYR A 42 -30.29 -4.82 17.14
C TYR A 42 -31.23 -4.83 15.93
N PRO A 43 -32.57 -4.86 16.13
CA PRO A 43 -33.44 -4.26 15.14
C PRO A 43 -33.14 -2.76 15.11
N ASP A 44 -33.11 -2.20 13.91
CA ASP A 44 -32.86 -0.79 13.60
C ASP A 44 -33.44 0.17 14.67
N MET A 45 -32.59 0.69 15.55
CA MET A 45 -33.01 1.55 16.66
C MET A 45 -33.04 3.02 16.21
N THR A 46 -33.80 3.31 15.16
CA THR A 46 -34.34 4.65 14.93
C THR A 46 -35.65 4.81 15.71
N THR A 47 -35.59 4.83 17.05
CA THR A 47 -36.59 5.47 17.94
C THR A 47 -36.30 5.08 19.39
N LEU A 48 -35.35 5.78 20.03
CA LEU A 48 -35.42 6.01 21.47
C LEU A 48 -35.72 7.50 21.65
N VAL A 49 -37.00 7.80 21.90
CA VAL A 49 -37.46 9.17 22.16
C VAL A 49 -37.00 9.51 23.58
N ASN A 50 -35.99 10.36 23.69
CA ASN A 50 -35.53 10.85 24.99
C ASN A 50 -36.57 11.84 25.54
N SER A 51 -37.23 11.49 26.64
CA SER A 51 -38.30 12.27 27.26
C SER A 51 -37.81 13.55 27.98
N ASN A 52 -36.53 13.91 27.87
CA ASN A 52 -35.98 15.11 28.50
C ASN A 52 -36.01 16.31 27.54
N SER A 53 -37.01 17.18 27.73
CA SER A 53 -37.27 18.38 26.94
C SER A 53 -36.24 19.52 27.07
N ASN A 54 -35.17 19.33 27.86
CA ASN A 54 -34.19 20.38 28.18
C ASN A 54 -32.83 20.23 27.51
N ILE A 55 -32.65 19.26 26.60
CA ILE A 55 -31.40 19.12 25.85
C ILE A 55 -31.57 19.82 24.51
N VAL A 56 -30.96 21.00 24.37
CA VAL A 56 -30.77 21.64 23.06
C VAL A 56 -29.73 20.82 22.30
N VAL A 57 -30.21 19.90 21.45
CA VAL A 57 -29.34 19.09 20.59
C VAL A 57 -28.77 20.01 19.51
N PRO A 58 -27.44 20.15 19.38
CA PRO A 58 -26.85 20.85 18.25
C PRO A 58 -27.34 20.18 16.96
N LEU A 59 -27.78 20.96 15.98
CA LEU A 59 -28.15 20.48 14.65
C LEU A 59 -26.88 19.94 13.98
N VAL A 60 -26.54 18.69 14.27
CA VAL A 60 -25.52 17.96 13.52
C VAL A 60 -26.19 17.54 12.22
N GLU A 61 -25.97 18.36 11.20
CA GLU A 61 -26.33 18.04 9.84
C GLU A 61 -25.48 16.81 9.45
N SER A 62 -26.09 15.62 9.54
CA SER A 62 -25.45 14.36 9.20
C SER A 62 -25.25 14.32 7.69
N GLN A 63 -24.16 14.94 7.23
CA GLN A 63 -23.77 14.88 5.85
C GLN A 63 -23.49 13.40 5.53
N PHE A 64 -24.35 12.77 4.72
CA PHE A 64 -24.15 11.40 4.24
C PHE A 64 -22.91 11.37 3.36
N VAL A 65 -21.75 11.12 3.96
CA VAL A 65 -20.50 10.94 3.22
C VAL A 65 -20.55 9.54 2.61
N ASP A 66 -21.01 9.44 1.36
CA ASP A 66 -20.86 8.20 0.59
C ASP A 66 -19.35 7.93 0.42
N HIS A 67 -18.80 7.00 1.21
CA HIS A 67 -17.39 6.63 1.19
C HIS A 67 -16.92 6.07 -0.16
N LYS A 68 -17.85 5.79 -1.08
CA LYS A 68 -17.55 5.40 -2.46
C LYS A 68 -17.46 6.59 -3.40
N VAL A 69 -17.85 7.81 -3.02
CA VAL A 69 -17.79 8.98 -3.90
C VAL A 69 -16.66 9.91 -3.45
N CYS A 70 -15.76 10.25 -4.37
CA CYS A 70 -14.66 11.16 -4.05
C CYS A 70 -15.17 12.60 -3.91
N CYS A 71 -14.89 13.25 -2.78
CA CYS A 71 -15.27 14.64 -2.51
C CYS A 71 -14.57 15.67 -3.42
N VAL A 72 -13.43 15.34 -4.02
CA VAL A 72 -12.67 16.27 -4.88
C VAL A 72 -13.14 16.24 -6.33
N CYS A 73 -13.54 15.07 -6.84
CA CYS A 73 -13.88 14.90 -8.26
C CYS A 73 -15.25 14.30 -8.53
N GLY A 74 -16.03 14.02 -7.49
CA GLY A 74 -17.38 13.42 -7.58
C GLY A 74 -17.42 12.00 -8.13
N LYS A 75 -16.27 11.37 -8.42
CA LYS A 75 -16.24 10.03 -9.03
C LYS A 75 -16.55 8.95 -8.02
N ARG A 76 -17.35 7.96 -8.42
CA ARG A 76 -17.60 6.74 -7.66
C ARG A 76 -16.40 5.79 -7.79
N ILE A 77 -15.72 5.52 -6.67
CA ILE A 77 -14.55 4.66 -6.52
C ILE A 77 -15.02 3.34 -5.91
N THR A 78 -14.93 2.27 -6.71
CA THR A 78 -15.36 0.92 -6.30
C THR A 78 -14.27 0.12 -5.58
N ARG A 79 -12.99 0.49 -5.77
CA ARG A 79 -11.87 -0.27 -5.20
C ARG A 79 -11.40 0.28 -3.86
N ASP A 80 -10.68 1.39 -3.88
CA ASP A 80 -9.98 1.92 -2.70
C ASP A 80 -9.89 3.44 -2.82
N MET A 81 -10.60 4.14 -1.94
CA MET A 81 -10.66 5.61 -1.90
C MET A 81 -9.30 6.20 -1.50
N SER A 82 -8.60 5.63 -0.51
CA SER A 82 -7.28 6.09 -0.07
C SER A 82 -6.26 6.05 -1.21
N ARG A 83 -6.28 4.98 -2.00
CA ARG A 83 -5.48 4.87 -3.22
C ARG A 83 -5.89 5.90 -4.28
N HIS A 84 -7.19 6.16 -4.44
CA HIS A 84 -7.70 7.18 -5.35
C HIS A 84 -7.25 8.59 -4.96
N MET A 85 -7.33 8.95 -3.67
CA MET A 85 -6.95 10.29 -3.19
C MET A 85 -5.51 10.69 -3.52
N ARG A 86 -4.60 9.72 -3.74
CA ARG A 86 -3.25 9.98 -4.25
C ARG A 86 -3.20 10.63 -5.63
N THR A 87 -4.26 10.59 -6.43
CA THR A 87 -4.32 11.31 -7.72
C THR A 87 -4.60 12.80 -7.55
N HIS A 88 -5.17 13.20 -6.41
CA HIS A 88 -5.43 14.60 -6.06
C HIS A 88 -4.28 15.24 -5.29
N GLN A 89 -3.29 14.45 -4.87
CA GLN A 89 -2.06 14.98 -4.31
C GLN A 89 -1.30 15.76 -5.40
N SER A 90 -1.15 17.06 -5.19
CA SER A 90 -0.42 17.98 -6.07
C SER A 90 1.09 17.77 -6.01
N GLU A 91 1.60 17.23 -4.90
CA GLU A 91 3.00 16.89 -4.72
C GLU A 91 3.28 15.46 -5.18
N SER A 92 4.26 15.32 -6.09
CA SER A 92 4.72 14.03 -6.57
C SER A 92 5.79 13.45 -5.67
N ARG A 93 5.55 12.23 -5.18
CA ARG A 93 6.48 11.52 -4.28
C ARG A 93 7.67 10.91 -5.01
N PHE A 94 7.53 10.62 -6.31
CA PHE A 94 8.57 9.99 -7.09
C PHE A 94 8.83 10.81 -8.35
N THR A 95 10.11 11.02 -8.64
CA THR A 95 10.55 11.73 -9.84
C THR A 95 11.56 10.87 -10.59
N CYS A 96 11.44 10.83 -11.91
CA CYS A 96 12.40 10.20 -12.77
C CYS A 96 13.80 10.79 -12.52
N LYS A 97 14.76 9.93 -12.20
CA LYS A 97 16.16 10.31 -11.94
C LYS A 97 16.97 10.57 -13.21
N PHE A 98 16.41 10.24 -14.37
CA PHE A 98 17.06 10.51 -15.65
C PHE A 98 16.81 11.97 -16.07
N PRO A 99 17.82 12.61 -16.69
CA PRO A 99 17.69 13.98 -17.16
C PRO A 99 16.57 14.11 -18.21
N LYS A 100 16.01 15.31 -18.33
CA LYS A 100 14.86 15.60 -19.22
C LYS A 100 15.13 15.28 -20.70
N ASN A 101 16.38 15.29 -21.14
CA ASN A 101 16.76 14.89 -22.50
C ASN A 101 16.59 13.38 -22.75
N GLN A 102 16.77 12.54 -21.73
CA GLN A 102 16.60 11.09 -21.82
C GLN A 102 15.15 10.68 -21.49
N CYS A 103 14.50 11.39 -20.58
CA CYS A 103 13.12 11.15 -20.17
C CYS A 103 12.09 11.91 -21.02
N ARG A 104 11.35 11.19 -21.88
CA ARG A 104 10.25 11.76 -22.69
C ARG A 104 8.93 11.95 -21.93
N HIS A 105 8.91 11.71 -20.62
CA HIS A 105 7.69 11.89 -19.83
C HIS A 105 7.48 13.36 -19.53
N LYS A 106 6.31 13.92 -19.88
CA LYS A 106 6.01 15.37 -19.81
C LYS A 106 6.39 16.01 -18.47
N SER A 107 6.09 15.34 -17.37
CA SER A 107 6.39 15.85 -16.02
C SER A 107 7.55 15.14 -15.34
N GLY A 108 7.92 13.93 -15.77
CA GLY A 108 8.82 13.03 -15.02
C GLY A 108 8.35 12.68 -13.59
N LYS A 109 7.12 13.04 -13.20
CA LYS A 109 6.61 12.97 -11.83
C LYS A 109 5.55 11.89 -11.68
N PHE A 110 5.57 11.17 -10.57
CA PHE A 110 4.67 10.05 -10.27
C PHE A 110 4.24 10.06 -8.79
N ASN A 111 2.99 9.68 -8.53
CA ASN A 111 2.43 9.59 -7.17
C ASN A 111 2.41 8.14 -6.65
N ARG A 112 2.69 7.15 -7.52
CA ARG A 112 2.66 5.72 -7.17
C ARG A 112 3.99 5.05 -7.49
N PRO A 113 4.52 4.21 -6.59
CA PRO A 113 5.79 3.53 -6.81
C PRO A 113 5.72 2.55 -7.99
N TYR A 114 4.58 1.89 -8.18
CA TYR A 114 4.36 0.98 -9.32
C TYR A 114 4.51 1.70 -10.66
N ASP A 115 3.83 2.84 -10.84
CA ASP A 115 3.86 3.60 -12.10
C ASP A 115 5.27 4.14 -12.36
N PHE A 116 5.96 4.56 -11.31
CA PHE A 116 7.35 5.00 -11.35
C PHE A 116 8.31 3.88 -11.80
N LYS A 117 8.32 2.72 -11.14
CA LYS A 117 9.18 1.58 -11.52
C LYS A 117 8.88 1.09 -12.94
N LYS A 118 7.60 1.02 -13.32
CA LYS A 118 7.17 0.67 -14.68
C LYS A 118 7.64 1.67 -15.73
N HIS A 119 7.60 2.96 -15.42
CA HIS A 119 8.13 4.00 -16.29
C HIS A 119 9.64 3.79 -16.53
N LEU A 120 10.41 3.55 -15.47
CA LEU A 120 11.86 3.34 -15.57
C LEU A 120 12.19 2.18 -16.52
N LEU A 121 11.58 1.02 -16.32
CA LEU A 121 11.83 -0.15 -17.19
C LEU A 121 11.38 0.06 -18.64
N ASN A 122 10.21 0.67 -18.87
CA ASN A 122 9.71 0.82 -20.24
C ASN A 122 10.45 1.88 -21.05
N ARG A 123 11.02 2.89 -20.37
CA ARG A 123 11.60 4.06 -21.01
C ARG A 123 13.12 4.06 -21.01
N HIS A 124 13.74 3.64 -19.91
CA HIS A 124 15.18 3.79 -19.67
C HIS A 124 15.91 2.46 -19.65
N PHE A 125 15.21 1.33 -19.63
CA PHE A 125 15.83 0.01 -19.72
C PHE A 125 15.64 -0.59 -21.12
N LYS A 126 16.73 -1.03 -21.74
CA LYS A 126 16.69 -1.69 -23.04
C LYS A 126 16.67 -3.20 -22.84
N PHE A 127 15.47 -3.78 -22.82
CA PHE A 127 15.31 -5.23 -22.81
C PHE A 127 15.95 -5.87 -24.05
N ASP A 128 16.54 -7.05 -23.87
CA ASP A 128 17.12 -7.81 -24.98
C ASP A 128 16.05 -8.28 -25.97
N ASN A 129 14.89 -8.69 -25.44
CA ASN A 129 13.75 -9.12 -26.25
C ASN A 129 12.66 -8.04 -26.29
N ILE A 130 12.32 -7.62 -27.51
CA ILE A 130 11.32 -6.57 -27.79
C ILE A 130 9.92 -6.98 -27.29
N ALA A 131 9.61 -8.28 -27.23
CA ALA A 131 8.32 -8.78 -26.73
C ALA A 131 8.07 -8.36 -25.27
N ILE A 132 9.11 -8.32 -24.44
CA ILE A 132 9.01 -7.97 -23.00
C ILE A 132 8.57 -6.52 -22.82
N LYS A 133 8.96 -5.65 -23.74
CA LYS A 133 8.52 -4.26 -23.74
C LYS A 133 7.00 -4.14 -23.91
N ARG A 134 6.36 -5.07 -24.62
CA ARG A 134 4.91 -5.11 -24.86
C ARG A 134 4.11 -5.61 -23.66
N LEU A 135 4.75 -6.29 -22.70
CA LEU A 135 4.06 -6.75 -21.48
C LEU A 135 3.46 -5.58 -20.71
N HIS A 136 2.27 -5.78 -20.15
CA HIS A 136 1.55 -4.71 -19.46
C HIS A 136 1.90 -4.61 -17.99
N ASN A 137 2.18 -5.74 -17.33
CA ASN A 137 2.46 -5.76 -15.91
C ASN A 137 3.93 -5.44 -15.65
N LEU A 138 4.19 -4.81 -14.49
CA LEU A 138 5.54 -4.57 -14.01
C LEU A 138 6.23 -5.89 -13.65
N SER A 139 5.55 -6.76 -12.90
CA SER A 139 6.11 -8.01 -12.38
C SER A 139 6.67 -8.90 -13.50
N ASP A 140 5.90 -9.08 -14.58
CA ASP A 140 6.30 -9.90 -15.72
C ASP A 140 7.56 -9.38 -16.43
N LYS A 141 7.98 -8.11 -16.21
CA LYS A 141 9.18 -7.54 -16.81
C LYS A 141 10.43 -7.70 -15.94
N LEU A 142 10.27 -7.96 -14.65
CA LEU A 142 11.36 -7.89 -13.66
C LEU A 142 12.37 -9.02 -13.83
N ASP A 143 11.94 -10.18 -14.29
CA ASP A 143 12.78 -11.38 -14.47
C ASP A 143 13.50 -11.44 -15.82
N HIS A 144 13.42 -10.35 -16.61
CA HIS A 144 14.04 -10.29 -17.92
C HIS A 144 15.31 -9.46 -17.94
N TRP A 145 16.27 -9.92 -18.73
CA TRP A 145 17.55 -9.27 -18.93
C TRP A 145 17.47 -8.11 -19.91
N GLY A 146 18.35 -7.15 -19.70
CA GLY A 146 18.51 -6.01 -20.58
C GLY A 146 19.76 -5.21 -20.28
N THR A 147 19.90 -4.12 -21.02
CA THR A 147 21.06 -3.25 -21.01
C THR A 147 20.65 -1.86 -20.56
N CYS A 148 21.39 -1.33 -19.59
CA CYS A 148 21.28 0.04 -19.11
C CYS A 148 21.91 1.02 -20.13
N PRO A 149 21.48 2.29 -20.21
CA PRO A 149 22.11 3.29 -21.06
C PRO A 149 23.60 3.53 -20.77
N CYS A 150 24.06 3.22 -19.55
CA CYS A 150 25.49 3.26 -19.20
C CYS A 150 26.32 2.10 -19.79
N GLY A 151 25.69 1.11 -20.42
CA GLY A 151 26.33 -0.05 -21.04
C GLY A 151 26.34 -1.32 -20.19
N LEU A 152 26.02 -1.24 -18.90
CA LEU A 152 25.97 -2.40 -18.01
C LEU A 152 24.71 -3.24 -18.22
N ARG A 153 24.84 -4.56 -18.00
CA ARG A 153 23.76 -5.54 -18.15
C ARG A 153 23.26 -6.00 -16.80
N TYR A 154 21.95 -6.07 -16.66
CA TYR A 154 21.27 -6.45 -15.42
C TYR A 154 19.99 -7.22 -15.73
N MET A 155 19.45 -7.91 -14.73
CA MET A 155 18.06 -8.33 -14.71
C MET A 155 17.18 -7.12 -14.31
N GLY A 156 15.95 -7.05 -14.82
CA GLY A 156 15.07 -5.90 -14.61
C GLY A 156 14.85 -5.52 -13.15
N LYS A 157 14.80 -6.49 -12.23
CA LYS A 157 14.68 -6.25 -10.78
C LYS A 157 15.96 -5.64 -10.19
N ASP A 158 17.10 -6.27 -10.43
CA ASP A 158 18.40 -5.84 -9.89
C ASP A 158 18.79 -4.47 -10.46
N TRP A 159 18.45 -4.21 -11.72
CA TRP A 159 18.64 -2.89 -12.33
C TRP A 159 17.89 -1.78 -11.59
N LEU A 160 16.66 -2.04 -11.14
CA LEU A 160 15.88 -1.04 -10.42
C LEU A 160 16.46 -0.78 -9.03
N ASP A 161 16.65 -1.85 -8.25
CA ASP A 161 16.94 -1.71 -6.82
C ASP A 161 18.45 -1.48 -6.56
N ASP A 162 19.35 -2.14 -7.30
CA ASP A 162 20.79 -2.06 -7.04
C ASP A 162 21.53 -1.02 -7.89
N HIS A 163 20.95 -0.57 -9.01
CA HIS A 163 21.64 0.34 -9.95
C HIS A 163 21.00 1.73 -10.08
N ILE A 164 19.67 1.84 -10.03
CA ILE A 164 18.96 3.12 -10.22
C ILE A 164 18.44 3.72 -8.91
N LEU A 165 17.89 2.88 -8.01
CA LEU A 165 17.29 3.32 -6.74
C LEU A 165 18.20 3.10 -5.53
N THR A 166 19.44 2.69 -5.75
CA THR A 166 20.41 2.47 -4.68
C THR A 166 20.97 3.79 -4.15
N ASP A 167 21.32 3.80 -2.86
CA ASP A 167 21.96 4.94 -2.19
C ASP A 167 23.49 4.93 -2.34
N ASP A 168 24.07 3.77 -2.70
CA ASP A 168 25.50 3.58 -2.93
C ASP A 168 25.97 4.30 -4.21
N ALA A 169 26.73 5.39 -4.06
CA ALA A 169 27.27 6.17 -5.18
C ALA A 169 28.14 5.34 -6.16
N SER A 170 28.82 4.29 -5.68
CA SER A 170 29.69 3.45 -6.51
C SER A 170 28.93 2.51 -7.47
N LYS A 171 27.70 2.13 -7.11
CA LYS A 171 26.86 1.23 -7.92
C LYS A 171 25.76 1.98 -8.68
N LYS A 172 25.47 3.21 -8.26
CA LYS A 172 24.51 4.11 -8.90
C LYS A 172 24.91 4.35 -10.36
N CYS A 173 23.91 4.36 -11.24
CA CYS A 173 24.14 4.61 -12.66
C CYS A 173 24.73 6.02 -12.90
N PRO A 174 25.79 6.16 -13.72
CA PRO A 174 26.31 7.48 -14.10
C PRO A 174 25.34 8.31 -14.95
N CYS A 175 24.31 7.69 -15.53
CA CYS A 175 23.34 8.36 -16.40
C CYS A 175 22.16 8.99 -15.65
N VAL A 176 22.10 8.81 -14.32
CA VAL A 176 21.06 9.41 -13.47
C VAL A 176 21.62 10.57 -12.65
N GLU A 177 20.81 11.60 -12.45
CA GLU A 177 21.12 12.75 -11.60
C GLU A 177 20.92 12.42 -10.10
#